data_AF-A0A0K2YMQ1-F1
#
_entry.id   AF-A0A0K2YMQ1-F1
#
_cell.length_a   1.000
_cell.length_b   1.000
_cell.length_c   1.000
_cell.angle_alpha   90.00
_cell.angle_beta   90.00
_cell.angle_gamma   90.00
#
_symmetry.space_group_name_H-M   'P 1'
#
loop_
_entity.id
_entity.type
_entity.pdbx_description
1 polymer ?
#
loop_
_entity_poly.entity_id
_entity_poly.type
_entity_poly.pdbx_seq_one_letter_code
_entity_poly.pdbx_strand_id
1 'polypeptide(L)'
;MVLGLFQVPAEALANVKQALGTPVAHSVYTKMRMADRKSATPLYLYNGGQDFWVPALGTRNLYDEQCGYGAPAVYRQVPGEHFAAELTGVGDAFDWVDARLRGEPAPSEC
;
A
#
# COMPACT_ATOMS: atom_id res chain seq x y z
N MET A 1 -10.61 2.80 17.30
CA MET A 1 -9.19 2.43 17.15
C MET A 1 -8.76 1.24 18.01
N VAL A 2 -9.30 1.02 19.22
CA VAL A 2 -8.85 -0.04 20.14
C VAL A 2 -8.95 -1.47 19.58
N LEU A 3 -10.00 -1.82 18.84
CA LEU A 3 -10.19 -3.18 18.32
C LEU A 3 -9.14 -3.61 17.27
N GLY A 4 -8.59 -2.67 16.51
CA GLY A 4 -7.52 -2.95 15.54
C GLY A 4 -6.18 -3.28 16.21
N LEU A 5 -5.95 -2.73 17.41
CA LEU A 5 -4.79 -3.08 18.24
C LEU A 5 -4.84 -4.55 18.69
N PHE A 6 -6.05 -5.05 18.96
CA PHE A 6 -6.28 -6.42 19.43
C PHE A 6 -6.49 -7.43 18.30
N GLN A 7 -6.34 -7.04 17.04
CA GLN A 7 -6.48 -7.93 15.88
C GLN A 7 -7.80 -8.70 15.86
N VAL A 8 -8.87 -8.09 16.39
CA VAL A 8 -10.20 -8.69 16.33
C VAL A 8 -10.60 -8.76 14.85
N PRO A 9 -10.89 -9.95 14.29
CA PRO A 9 -11.24 -10.07 12.89
C PRO A 9 -12.45 -9.21 12.56
N ALA A 10 -12.43 -8.48 11.46
CA ALA A 10 -13.58 -7.67 11.03
C ALA A 10 -14.87 -8.50 10.93
N GLU A 11 -14.73 -9.78 10.59
CA GLU A 11 -15.82 -10.75 10.50
C GLU A 11 -16.45 -11.10 11.84
N ALA A 12 -15.74 -10.93 12.96
CA ALA A 12 -16.30 -11.10 14.30
C ALA A 12 -17.33 -10.01 14.65
N LEU A 13 -17.30 -8.89 13.93
CA LEU A 13 -18.25 -7.78 14.06
C LEU A 13 -19.36 -7.86 13.01
N ALA A 14 -19.31 -8.82 12.10
CA ALA A 14 -20.29 -8.99 11.04
C ALA A 14 -21.47 -9.87 11.50
N ASN A 15 -22.68 -9.53 11.07
CA ASN A 15 -23.85 -10.40 11.17
C ASN A 15 -23.97 -11.38 9.98
N VAL A 16 -22.94 -11.43 9.13
CA VAL A 16 -22.86 -12.30 7.94
C VAL A 16 -21.68 -13.26 8.11
N LYS A 17 -21.94 -14.56 7.96
CA LYS A 17 -20.90 -15.59 8.00
C LYS A 17 -19.90 -15.40 6.85
N GLN A 18 -18.60 -15.43 7.13
CA GLN A 18 -17.52 -15.24 6.14
C GLN A 18 -17.72 -13.97 5.30
N ALA A 19 -17.99 -12.84 5.97
CA ALA A 19 -18.36 -11.59 5.32
C ALA A 19 -17.37 -11.15 4.22
N LEU A 20 -16.07 -11.42 4.40
CA LEU A 20 -15.02 -11.06 3.46
C LEU A 20 -14.95 -11.94 2.20
N GLY A 21 -15.59 -13.12 2.24
CA GLY A 21 -15.69 -14.05 1.11
C GLY A 21 -16.99 -13.92 0.29
N THR A 22 -17.82 -12.93 0.59
CA THR A 22 -19.10 -12.74 -0.11
C THR A 22 -18.91 -12.13 -1.51
N PRO A 23 -19.86 -12.34 -2.45
CA PRO A 23 -19.81 -11.70 -3.76
C PRO A 23 -19.76 -10.16 -3.68
N VAL A 24 -20.40 -9.58 -2.65
CA VAL A 24 -20.36 -8.13 -2.40
C VAL A 24 -18.94 -7.69 -2.06
N ALA A 25 -18.27 -8.36 -1.11
CA ALA A 25 -16.89 -8.06 -0.74
C ALA A 25 -15.94 -8.19 -1.95
N HIS A 26 -16.07 -9.27 -2.72
CA HIS A 26 -15.29 -9.46 -3.95
C HIS A 26 -15.53 -8.34 -4.98
N SER A 27 -16.79 -7.89 -5.15
CA SER A 27 -17.09 -6.76 -6.05
C SER A 27 -16.42 -5.46 -5.59
N VAL A 28 -16.28 -5.25 -4.28
CA VAL A 28 -15.56 -4.10 -3.71
C VAL A 28 -14.07 -4.25 -3.99
N TYR A 29 -13.47 -5.42 -3.75
CA TYR A 29 -12.04 -5.65 -4.04
C TYR A 29 -11.72 -5.41 -5.50
N THR A 30 -12.53 -5.92 -6.43
CA THR A 30 -12.35 -5.69 -7.88
C THR A 30 -12.40 -4.20 -8.22
N LYS A 31 -13.35 -3.45 -7.66
CA LYS A 31 -13.47 -2.00 -7.91
C LYS A 31 -12.32 -1.22 -7.28
N MET A 32 -11.95 -1.53 -6.04
CA MET A 32 -10.91 -0.82 -5.29
C MET A 32 -9.49 -1.16 -5.75
N ARG A 33 -9.30 -2.30 -6.42
CA ARG A 33 -8.03 -2.63 -7.08
C ARG A 33 -7.62 -1.57 -8.11
N MET A 34 -8.58 -0.86 -8.72
CA MET A 34 -8.32 0.18 -9.72
C MET A 34 -7.40 -0.31 -10.87
N ALA A 35 -7.56 -1.57 -11.28
CA ALA A 35 -6.76 -2.19 -12.32
C ALA A 35 -6.83 -1.41 -13.64
N ASP A 36 -5.79 -1.55 -14.47
CA ASP A 36 -5.67 -0.90 -15.78
C ASP A 36 -5.66 0.62 -15.73
N ARG A 37 -5.23 1.17 -14.58
CA ARG A 37 -5.07 2.60 -14.39
C ARG A 37 -3.64 2.93 -14.00
N LYS A 38 -2.97 3.64 -14.89
CA LYS A 38 -1.71 4.32 -14.59
C LYS A 38 -1.95 5.43 -13.57
N SER A 39 -1.07 5.53 -12.57
CA SER A 39 -1.02 6.68 -11.69
C SER A 39 -0.77 7.97 -12.48
N ALA A 40 -1.54 9.00 -12.18
CA ALA A 40 -1.37 10.32 -12.79
C ALA A 40 -0.14 11.08 -12.25
N THR A 41 0.41 10.63 -11.13
CA THR A 41 1.59 11.20 -10.47
C THR A 41 2.66 10.13 -10.25
N PRO A 42 3.94 10.54 -10.10
CA PRO A 42 4.98 9.62 -9.64
C PRO A 42 4.63 8.99 -8.29
N LEU A 43 5.17 7.80 -8.02
CA LEU A 43 4.89 7.01 -6.82
C LEU A 43 6.15 6.76 -5.99
N TYR A 44 6.04 6.98 -4.69
CA TYR A 44 6.96 6.45 -3.69
C TYR A 44 6.21 5.44 -2.84
N LEU A 45 6.60 4.18 -2.93
CA LEU A 45 5.94 3.07 -2.23
C LEU A 45 6.89 2.49 -1.20
N TYR A 46 6.52 2.47 0.08
CA TYR A 46 7.27 1.77 1.11
C TYR A 46 6.40 0.78 1.88
N ASN A 47 7.01 -0.32 2.34
CA ASN A 47 6.32 -1.32 3.17
C ASN A 47 7.30 -2.04 4.09
N GLY A 48 6.81 -2.43 5.27
CA GLY A 48 7.51 -3.33 6.17
C GLY A 48 7.70 -4.70 5.55
N GLY A 49 8.93 -5.21 5.53
CA GLY A 49 9.23 -6.54 5.00
C GLY A 49 8.59 -7.68 5.79
N GLN A 50 8.26 -7.46 7.06
CA GLN A 50 7.67 -8.43 7.99
C GLN A 50 6.26 -8.03 8.43
N ASP A 51 5.59 -7.15 7.69
CA ASP A 51 4.22 -6.71 8.01
C ASP A 51 3.22 -7.87 7.84
N PHE A 52 2.59 -8.24 8.96
CA PHE A 52 1.59 -9.30 9.04
C PHE A 52 0.14 -8.76 9.02
N TRP A 53 -0.06 -7.44 9.05
CA TRP A 53 -1.35 -6.79 8.88
C TRP A 53 -1.61 -6.46 7.42
N VAL A 54 -0.62 -5.87 6.76
CA VAL A 54 -0.64 -5.48 5.35
C VAL A 54 0.59 -6.05 4.65
N PRO A 55 0.49 -7.27 4.08
CA PRO A 55 1.65 -7.94 3.49
C PRO A 55 2.28 -7.14 2.36
N ALA A 56 3.61 -7.00 2.38
CA ALA A 56 4.41 -6.26 1.39
C ALA A 56 4.20 -6.73 -0.07
N LEU A 57 3.69 -7.96 -0.27
CA LEU A 57 3.32 -8.46 -1.59
C LEU A 57 2.34 -7.53 -2.31
N GLY A 58 1.37 -6.94 -1.61
CA GLY A 58 0.42 -6.00 -2.21
C GLY A 58 1.11 -4.77 -2.80
N THR A 59 1.99 -4.16 -2.02
CA THR A 59 2.76 -2.97 -2.43
C THR A 59 3.74 -3.28 -3.57
N ARG A 60 4.39 -4.45 -3.55
CA ARG A 60 5.25 -4.93 -4.66
C ARG A 60 4.47 -5.14 -5.94
N ASN A 61 3.30 -5.79 -5.87
CA ASN A 61 2.45 -5.99 -7.04
C ASN A 61 1.98 -4.65 -7.63
N LEU A 62 1.64 -3.68 -6.78
CA LEU A 62 1.28 -2.32 -7.24
C LEU A 62 2.47 -1.64 -7.93
N TYR A 63 3.68 -1.75 -7.36
CA TYR A 63 4.89 -1.23 -7.99
C TYR A 63 5.11 -1.82 -9.39
N ASP A 64 5.09 -3.15 -9.50
CA ASP A 64 5.31 -3.84 -10.78
C ASP A 64 4.25 -3.47 -11.82
N GLU A 65 2.97 -3.39 -11.42
CA GLU A 65 1.85 -2.99 -12.28
C GLU A 65 2.02 -1.56 -12.80
N GLN A 66 2.40 -0.62 -11.92
CA GLN A 66 2.59 0.78 -12.28
C GLN A 66 3.83 1.00 -13.15
N CYS A 67 4.90 0.22 -12.91
CA CYS A 67 6.05 0.18 -13.82
C CYS A 67 5.64 -0.35 -15.20
N GLY A 68 4.82 -1.39 -15.28
CA GLY A 68 4.25 -1.89 -16.54
C GLY A 68 3.42 -0.84 -17.30
N TYR A 69 2.81 0.10 -16.59
CA TYR A 69 2.09 1.24 -17.18
C TYR A 69 2.98 2.47 -17.44
N GLY A 70 4.28 2.39 -17.15
CA GLY A 70 5.26 3.46 -17.34
C GLY A 70 5.05 4.65 -16.39
N ALA A 71 4.47 4.43 -15.20
CA ALA A 71 4.46 5.44 -14.14
C ALA A 71 5.85 5.49 -13.48
N PRO A 72 6.45 6.67 -13.27
CA PRO A 72 7.68 6.77 -12.50
C PRO A 72 7.40 6.31 -11.07
N ALA A 73 8.05 5.23 -10.64
CA ALA A 73 7.83 4.66 -9.33
C ALA A 73 9.16 4.24 -8.70
N VAL A 74 9.21 4.30 -7.37
CA VAL A 74 10.27 3.70 -6.56
C VAL A 74 9.62 2.86 -5.46
N TYR A 75 10.24 1.72 -5.15
CA TYR A 75 9.82 0.85 -4.06
C TYR A 75 10.91 0.74 -3.00
N ARG A 76 10.53 0.84 -1.73
CA ARG A 76 11.43 0.68 -0.58
C ARG A 76 10.86 -0.35 0.38
N GLN A 77 11.59 -1.44 0.55
CA GLN A 77 11.29 -2.37 1.62
C GLN A 77 12.06 -1.95 2.87
N VAL A 78 11.33 -1.55 3.91
CA VAL A 78 11.91 -1.14 5.20
C VAL A 78 11.82 -2.28 6.21
N PRO A 79 12.71 -2.33 7.22
CA PRO A 79 12.66 -3.37 8.25
C PRO A 79 11.44 -3.17 9.17
N GLY A 80 10.78 -4.27 9.54
CA GLY A 80 9.75 -4.28 10.58
C GLY A 80 8.36 -4.70 10.10
N GLU A 81 7.48 -4.81 11.08
CA GLU A 81 6.04 -4.92 10.87
C GLU A 81 5.41 -3.54 10.61
N HIS A 82 4.09 -3.45 10.58
CA HIS A 82 3.33 -2.26 10.22
C HIS A 82 3.79 -0.97 10.91
N PHE A 83 3.88 -0.96 12.24
CA PHE A 83 4.23 0.27 12.96
C PHE A 83 5.72 0.60 12.89
N ALA A 84 6.59 -0.40 12.99
CA ALA A 84 8.03 -0.22 12.80
C ALA A 84 8.34 0.29 11.40
N ALA A 85 7.64 -0.20 10.38
CA ALA A 85 7.78 0.25 9.00
C ALA A 85 7.31 1.68 8.81
N GLU A 86 6.20 2.07 9.46
CA GLU A 86 5.75 3.47 9.47
C GLU A 86 6.85 4.37 10.04
N LEU A 87 7.36 4.06 11.24
CA LEU A 87 8.39 4.88 11.89
C LEU A 87 9.71 4.93 11.12
N THR A 88 10.10 3.83 10.46
CA THR A 88 11.38 3.74 9.74
C THR A 88 11.31 4.24 8.30
N GLY A 89 10.12 4.26 7.67
CA GLY A 89 9.94 4.70 6.28
C GLY A 89 9.42 6.12 6.12
N VAL A 90 8.76 6.69 7.13
CA VAL A 90 8.08 7.99 7.03
C VAL A 90 9.01 9.16 6.69
N GLY A 91 10.24 9.16 7.21
CA GLY A 91 11.24 10.21 6.94
C GLY A 91 11.55 10.33 5.45
N ASP A 92 12.02 9.23 4.84
CA ASP A 92 12.34 9.19 3.41
C ASP A 92 11.12 9.50 2.52
N ALA A 93 9.91 9.09 2.96
CA ALA A 93 8.68 9.41 2.24
C ALA A 93 8.39 10.92 2.22
N PHE A 94 8.55 11.61 3.34
CA PHE A 94 8.39 13.06 3.41
C PHE A 94 9.47 13.80 2.62
N ASP A 95 10.72 13.37 2.71
CA ASP A 95 11.82 13.94 1.92
C ASP A 95 11.57 13.78 0.41
N TRP A 96 11.03 12.64 -0.01
CA TRP A 96 10.67 12.40 -1.40
C TRP A 96 9.56 13.33 -1.89
N VAL A 97 8.53 13.56 -1.06
CA VAL A 97 7.44 14.50 -1.35
C VAL A 97 7.95 15.94 -1.40
N ASP A 98 8.75 16.35 -0.42
CA ASP A 98 9.33 17.70 -0.34
C ASP A 98 10.19 18.01 -1.58
N ALA A 99 10.98 17.06 -2.06
CA ALA A 99 11.68 17.19 -3.34
C ALA A 99 10.74 17.44 -4.53
N ARG A 100 9.54 16.82 -4.57
CA ARG A 100 8.54 17.10 -5.62
C ARG A 100 7.98 18.52 -5.49
N LEU A 101 7.74 18.97 -4.26
CA LEU A 101 7.25 20.32 -3.98
C LEU A 101 8.27 21.39 -4.35
N ARG A 102 9.57 21.08 -4.27
CA ARG A 102 10.66 21.93 -4.79
C ARG A 102 10.82 21.89 -6.32
N GLY A 103 10.05 21.06 -7.02
CA GLY A 103 10.13 20.92 -8.48
C GLY A 103 11.24 20.00 -8.96
N GLU A 104 11.84 19.19 -8.09
CA GLU A 104 12.81 18.19 -8.52
C GLU A 104 12.11 17.09 -9.34
N PRO A 105 12.72 16.57 -10.42
CA PRO A 105 12.16 15.47 -11.21
C PRO A 105 12.11 14.15 -10.44
N ALA A 106 11.00 13.41 -10.51
CA ALA A 106 10.83 12.16 -9.76
C ALA A 106 11.76 11.07 -10.29
N PRO A 107 12.54 10.39 -9.41
CA PRO A 107 13.30 9.22 -9.82
C PRO A 107 12.35 8.09 -10.24
N SER A 108 12.85 7.19 -11.08
CA SER A 108 12.18 5.95 -11.46
C SER A 108 13.15 4.79 -11.29
N GLU A 109 12.69 3.72 -10.69
CA GLU A 109 13.39 2.43 -10.59
C GLU A 109 12.64 1.29 -11.29
N CYS A 110 11.51 1.63 -11.91
CA CYS A 110 11.12 1.01 -13.16
C CYS A 110 12.25 1.27 -14.19
#